data_AF-A0A4Q8QM80-F1
#
_entry.id   AF-A0A4Q8QM80-F1
#
_cell.length_a   1.000
_cell.length_b   1.000
_cell.length_c   1.000
_cell.angle_alpha   90.00
_cell.angle_beta   90.00
_cell.angle_gamma   90.00
#
_symmetry.space_group_name_H-M   'P 1'
#
loop_
_entity.id
_entity.type
_entity.pdbx_description
1 polymer ?
#
loop_
_entity_poly.entity_id
_entity_poly.type
_entity_poly.pdbx_seq_one_letter_code
_entity_poly.pdbx_strand_id
1 'polypeptide(L)'
;MVRTAVTRRRPLCSVHPDDKERLNEILNDFKSSARAVQPAAHRLKPRTPIVIASSIRGFSCWLYEQKKQGIVVRPHDRSLDEDAELYRSTRKRKRITGHLAYLRNFMLGTSAPELSRPRLAAYPDDETLIQKAVAAAKADIVNGTPWQGFRTPPDINRVASRLRGFSEWLKTHAKSAIAGRLDDPSLQEDRETYLRVKDSSRAAT
;
A
#
# COMPACT_ATOMS: atom_id res chain seq x y z
N MET A 1 4.20 45.26 -24.58
CA MET A 1 4.15 43.80 -24.85
C MET A 1 3.58 43.09 -23.62
N VAL A 2 2.30 42.74 -23.64
CA VAL A 2 1.64 42.04 -22.53
C VAL A 2 1.88 40.54 -22.70
N ARG A 3 2.66 39.93 -21.80
CA ARG A 3 2.80 38.48 -21.72
C ARG A 3 1.58 37.90 -21.02
N THR A 4 0.57 37.52 -21.80
CA THR A 4 -0.54 36.69 -21.32
C THR A 4 -0.01 35.30 -20.96
N ALA A 5 0.08 35.03 -19.67
CA ALA A 5 0.32 33.68 -19.16
C ALA A 5 -0.92 32.82 -19.48
N VAL A 6 -0.83 32.05 -20.57
CA VAL A 6 -1.76 30.96 -20.84
C VAL A 6 -1.54 29.92 -19.73
N THR A 7 -2.34 30.02 -18.68
CA THR A 7 -2.53 28.92 -17.75
C THR A 7 -3.11 27.78 -18.57
N ARG A 8 -2.28 26.79 -18.93
CA ARG A 8 -2.74 25.52 -19.49
C ARG A 8 -3.66 24.88 -18.44
N ARG A 9 -4.96 25.20 -18.48
CA ARG A 9 -5.98 24.43 -17.78
C ARG A 9 -5.85 23.00 -18.33
N ARG A 10 -5.39 22.07 -17.49
CA ARG A 10 -5.42 20.65 -17.81
C ARG A 10 -6.86 20.32 -18.25
N PRO A 11 -7.06 19.62 -19.38
CA PRO A 11 -8.38 19.10 -19.70
C PRO A 11 -8.88 18.35 -18.47
N LEU A 12 -10.11 18.65 -18.05
CA LEU A 12 -10.82 17.89 -17.02
C LEU A 12 -11.06 16.50 -17.61
N CYS A 13 -10.06 15.62 -17.56
CA CYS A 13 -10.21 14.28 -18.07
C CYS A 13 -11.26 13.56 -17.24
N SER A 14 -12.18 12.90 -17.94
CA SER A 14 -13.26 12.17 -17.29
C SER A 14 -12.68 10.90 -16.68
N VAL A 15 -13.06 10.63 -15.42
CA VAL A 15 -12.84 9.34 -14.77
C VAL A 15 -13.49 8.26 -15.64
N HIS A 16 -12.87 7.08 -15.74
CA HIS A 16 -13.43 5.96 -16.51
C HIS A 16 -14.88 5.71 -16.07
N PRO A 17 -15.84 5.51 -16.99
CA PRO A 17 -17.26 5.36 -16.64
C PRO A 17 -17.49 4.25 -15.60
N ASP A 18 -16.87 3.08 -15.79
CA ASP A 18 -16.92 1.95 -14.84
C ASP A 18 -16.45 2.33 -13.43
N ASP A 19 -15.46 3.22 -13.34
CA ASP A 19 -14.86 3.62 -12.07
C ASP A 19 -15.64 4.75 -11.37
N LYS A 20 -16.56 5.43 -12.06
CA LYS A 20 -17.13 6.72 -11.64
C LYS A 20 -17.90 6.63 -10.33
N GLU A 21 -18.76 5.63 -10.18
CA GLU A 21 -19.63 5.48 -9.02
C GLU A 21 -18.86 4.90 -7.83
N ARG A 22 -18.23 3.76 -8.04
CA ARG A 22 -17.52 3.01 -7.00
C ARG A 22 -16.28 3.75 -6.48
N LEU A 23 -15.54 4.49 -7.32
CA LEU A 23 -14.49 5.36 -6.79
C LEU A 23 -15.09 6.49 -5.95
N ASN A 24 -16.20 7.12 -6.36
CA ASN A 24 -16.77 8.22 -5.58
C ASN A 24 -17.24 7.76 -4.19
N GLU A 25 -17.82 6.56 -4.08
CA GLU A 25 -18.16 5.93 -2.79
C GLU A 25 -16.93 5.76 -1.92
N ILE A 26 -15.89 5.09 -2.45
CA ILE A 26 -14.64 4.84 -1.73
C ILE A 26 -14.01 6.15 -1.26
N LEU A 27 -13.98 7.16 -2.12
CA LEU A 27 -13.41 8.47 -1.79
C LEU A 27 -14.23 9.24 -0.76
N ASN A 28 -15.55 9.06 -0.72
CA ASN A 28 -16.40 9.64 0.30
C ASN A 28 -16.22 8.93 1.64
N ASP A 29 -16.12 7.60 1.67
CA ASP A 29 -15.86 6.85 2.89
C ASP A 29 -14.48 7.18 3.49
N PHE A 30 -13.46 7.34 2.64
CA PHE A 30 -12.14 7.84 3.05
C PHE A 30 -12.20 9.23 3.71
N LYS A 31 -13.02 10.15 3.19
CA LYS A 31 -13.22 11.48 3.76
C LYS A 31 -13.99 11.42 5.09
N SER A 32 -15.01 10.57 5.17
CA SER A 32 -15.80 10.34 6.39
C SER A 32 -14.93 9.73 7.50
N SER A 33 -14.11 8.74 7.17
CA SER A 33 -13.16 8.11 8.09
C SER A 33 -12.09 9.08 8.61
N ALA A 34 -11.66 10.05 7.80
CA ALA A 34 -10.72 11.09 8.24
C ALA A 34 -11.35 12.12 9.19
N ARG A 35 -12.69 12.25 9.17
CA ARG A 35 -13.46 13.15 10.03
C ARG A 35 -13.95 12.48 11.31
N ALA A 36 -14.04 11.14 11.32
CA ALA A 36 -14.44 10.37 12.49
C ALA A 36 -13.51 10.63 13.69
N VAL A 37 -14.09 10.72 14.89
CA VAL A 37 -13.37 10.89 16.16
C VAL A 37 -12.69 9.57 16.52
N GLN A 38 -11.54 9.31 15.89
CA GLN A 38 -10.66 8.21 16.25
C GLN A 38 -9.50 8.74 17.11
N PRO A 39 -8.96 7.92 18.04
CA PRO A 39 -7.79 8.27 18.82
C PRO A 39 -6.64 8.68 17.89
N ALA A 40 -5.92 9.74 18.26
CA ALA A 40 -4.96 10.43 17.39
C ALA A 40 -3.92 9.50 16.71
N ALA A 41 -3.60 8.36 17.33
CA ALA A 41 -2.70 7.33 16.82
C ALA A 41 -3.21 6.60 15.55
N HIS A 42 -4.53 6.54 15.32
CA HIS A 42 -5.17 5.85 14.19
C HIS A 42 -5.69 6.81 13.12
N ARG A 43 -5.63 8.12 13.41
CA ARG A 43 -6.10 9.17 12.49
C ARG A 43 -5.16 9.26 11.29
N LEU A 44 -5.67 8.93 10.10
CA LEU A 44 -5.02 9.34 8.86
C LEU A 44 -4.86 10.86 8.87
N LYS A 45 -3.65 11.36 8.60
CA LYS A 45 -3.49 12.80 8.38
C LYS A 45 -4.48 13.23 7.27
N PRO A 46 -5.29 14.29 7.46
CA PRO A 46 -6.37 14.66 6.54
C PRO A 46 -5.93 14.82 5.07
N ARG A 47 -4.65 15.13 4.84
CA ARG A 47 -4.06 15.27 3.51
C ARG A 47 -3.85 13.93 2.79
N THR A 48 -3.66 12.82 3.51
CA THR A 48 -3.36 11.51 2.92
C THR A 48 -4.52 10.94 2.10
N PRO A 49 -5.77 10.89 2.61
CA PRO A 49 -6.93 10.47 1.81
C PRO A 49 -7.11 11.29 0.53
N ILE A 50 -6.94 12.61 0.61
CA ILE A 50 -7.11 13.52 -0.53
C ILE A 50 -6.06 13.25 -1.61
N VAL A 51 -4.81 12.96 -1.22
CA VAL A 51 -3.73 12.64 -2.15
C VAL A 51 -3.93 11.27 -2.82
N ILE A 52 -4.40 10.27 -2.07
CA ILE A 52 -4.76 8.95 -2.60
C ILE A 52 -5.88 9.13 -3.63
N ALA A 53 -6.96 9.80 -3.24
CA ALA A 53 -8.12 10.08 -4.09
C ALA A 53 -7.75 10.73 -5.43
N SER A 54 -6.93 11.77 -5.35
CA SER A 54 -6.50 12.54 -6.52
C SER A 54 -5.60 11.71 -7.44
N SER A 55 -4.81 10.80 -6.88
CA SER A 55 -3.94 9.93 -7.66
C SER A 55 -4.73 8.84 -8.37
N ILE A 56 -5.68 8.20 -7.69
CA ILE A 56 -6.54 7.15 -8.27
C ILE A 56 -7.42 7.70 -9.38
N ARG A 57 -8.04 8.88 -9.19
CA ARG A 57 -8.78 9.56 -10.26
C ARG A 57 -7.90 9.87 -11.47
N GLY A 58 -6.68 10.36 -11.22
CA GLY A 58 -5.73 10.64 -12.29
C GLY A 58 -5.29 9.40 -13.06
N PHE A 59 -5.23 8.23 -12.42
CA PHE A 59 -4.90 6.97 -13.07
C PHE A 59 -6.09 6.42 -13.86
N SER A 60 -7.29 6.41 -13.29
CA SER A 60 -8.53 6.01 -13.99
C SER A 60 -8.76 6.83 -15.26
N CYS A 61 -8.55 8.16 -15.19
CA CYS A 61 -8.64 9.00 -16.38
C CYS A 61 -7.57 8.65 -17.43
N TRP A 62 -6.35 8.33 -17.01
CA TRP A 62 -5.32 7.91 -17.95
C TRP A 62 -5.66 6.57 -18.60
N LEU A 63 -6.22 5.61 -17.86
CA LEU A 63 -6.72 4.35 -18.44
C LEU A 63 -7.77 4.62 -19.51
N TYR A 64 -8.70 5.54 -19.25
CA TYR A 64 -9.68 5.98 -20.24
C TYR A 64 -9.03 6.62 -21.48
N GLU A 65 -8.06 7.51 -21.30
CA GLU A 65 -7.27 8.11 -22.40
C GLU A 65 -6.55 7.04 -23.24
N GLN A 66 -6.06 5.98 -22.60
CA GLN A 66 -5.38 4.87 -23.26
C GLN A 66 -6.35 3.81 -23.84
N LYS A 67 -7.68 4.02 -23.76
CA LYS A 67 -8.71 3.04 -24.16
C LYS A 67 -8.56 1.68 -23.46
N LYS A 68 -8.11 1.71 -22.20
CA LYS A 68 -7.92 0.53 -21.34
C LYS A 68 -9.09 0.38 -20.39
N GLN A 69 -9.34 -0.85 -19.96
CA GLN A 69 -10.35 -1.16 -18.95
C GLN A 69 -10.08 -0.41 -17.64
N GLY A 70 -11.17 0.00 -16.98
CA GLY A 70 -11.16 0.70 -15.71
C GLY A 70 -10.55 -0.12 -14.56
N ILE A 71 -10.29 0.57 -13.46
CA ILE A 71 -9.68 -0.01 -12.26
C ILE A 71 -10.62 -1.05 -11.62
N VAL A 72 -11.92 -0.77 -11.54
CA VAL A 72 -12.88 -1.61 -10.82
C VAL A 72 -13.26 -2.88 -11.56
N VAL A 73 -13.04 -2.92 -12.87
CA VAL A 73 -13.32 -4.10 -13.72
C VAL A 73 -12.27 -5.19 -13.47
N ARG A 74 -11.03 -4.77 -13.24
CA ARG A 74 -9.87 -5.65 -13.12
C ARG A 74 -8.99 -5.30 -11.91
N PRO A 75 -9.57 -5.20 -10.70
CA PRO A 75 -8.89 -4.65 -9.54
C PRO A 75 -7.69 -5.50 -9.13
N HIS A 76 -7.69 -6.81 -9.38
CA HIS A 76 -6.61 -7.74 -9.01
C HIS A 76 -5.88 -8.35 -10.22
N ASP A 77 -6.13 -7.83 -11.42
CA ASP A 77 -5.43 -8.29 -12.62
C ASP A 77 -4.01 -7.72 -12.67
N ARG A 78 -3.05 -8.57 -13.03
CA ARG A 78 -1.65 -8.20 -13.29
C ARG A 78 -1.53 -7.11 -14.36
N SER A 79 -2.42 -7.10 -15.35
CA SER A 79 -2.43 -6.07 -16.39
C SER A 79 -2.60 -4.65 -15.82
N LEU A 80 -3.28 -4.52 -14.67
CA LEU A 80 -3.50 -3.24 -14.00
C LEU A 80 -2.24 -2.75 -13.27
N ASP A 81 -1.41 -3.67 -12.78
CA ASP A 81 -0.13 -3.35 -12.14
C ASP A 81 0.89 -2.86 -13.17
N GLU A 82 0.94 -3.51 -14.33
CA GLU A 82 1.77 -3.09 -15.47
C GLU A 82 1.35 -1.69 -15.97
N ASP A 83 0.05 -1.44 -16.06
CA ASP A 83 -0.50 -0.12 -16.39
C ASP A 83 -0.19 0.95 -15.33
N ALA A 84 -0.24 0.59 -14.04
CA ALA A 84 0.12 1.49 -12.95
C ALA A 84 1.60 1.86 -12.99
N GLU A 85 2.47 0.92 -13.36
CA GLU A 85 3.89 1.14 -13.57
C GLU A 85 4.17 2.04 -14.78
N LEU A 86 3.46 1.83 -15.89
CA LEU A 86 3.55 2.70 -17.05
C LEU A 86 3.03 4.12 -16.75
N TYR A 87 1.94 4.23 -15.99
CA TYR A 87 1.44 5.53 -15.52
C TYR A 87 2.44 6.22 -14.59
N ARG A 88 3.08 5.46 -13.69
CA ARG A 88 4.10 5.95 -12.75
C ARG A 88 5.26 6.59 -13.49
N SER A 89 5.80 5.91 -14.50
CA SER A 89 6.93 6.39 -15.32
C SER A 89 6.51 7.58 -16.20
N THR A 90 5.41 7.45 -16.94
CA THR A 90 4.97 8.45 -17.93
C THR A 90 4.52 9.76 -17.29
N ARG A 91 3.80 9.71 -16.17
CA ARG A 91 3.24 10.89 -15.51
C ARG A 91 4.04 11.33 -14.27
N LYS A 92 5.19 10.71 -14.00
CA LYS A 92 6.05 10.93 -12.81
C LYS A 92 5.28 10.82 -11.49
N ARG A 93 4.31 9.90 -11.40
CA ARG A 93 3.43 9.71 -10.24
C ARG A 93 3.94 8.58 -9.33
N LYS A 94 5.04 8.83 -8.61
CA LYS A 94 5.79 7.83 -7.80
C LYS A 94 4.98 7.00 -6.79
N ARG A 95 3.78 7.43 -6.38
CA ARG A 95 2.97 6.78 -5.33
C ARG A 95 1.76 6.00 -5.83
N ILE A 96 1.54 5.90 -7.14
CA ILE A 96 0.29 5.32 -7.68
C ILE A 96 0.10 3.85 -7.28
N THR A 97 1.15 3.03 -7.34
CA THR A 97 1.09 1.60 -6.98
C THR A 97 0.71 1.41 -5.52
N GLY A 98 1.31 2.22 -4.63
CA GLY A 98 0.92 2.28 -3.23
C GLY A 98 -0.55 2.63 -3.07
N HIS A 99 -1.02 3.70 -3.71
CA HIS A 99 -2.42 4.12 -3.64
C HIS A 99 -3.39 3.07 -4.21
N LEU A 100 -2.99 2.31 -5.23
CA LEU A 100 -3.80 1.24 -5.81
C LEU A 100 -3.97 0.08 -4.82
N ALA A 101 -2.93 -0.25 -4.07
CA ALA A 101 -3.04 -1.25 -3.00
C ALA A 101 -3.98 -0.80 -1.87
N TYR A 102 -3.99 0.50 -1.52
CA TYR A 102 -4.99 1.04 -0.59
C TYR A 102 -6.41 0.83 -1.11
N LEU A 103 -6.64 1.10 -2.39
CA LEU A 103 -7.95 0.94 -3.02
C LEU A 103 -8.42 -0.53 -2.97
N ARG A 104 -7.54 -1.48 -3.32
CA ARG A 104 -7.82 -2.92 -3.26
C ARG A 104 -8.18 -3.38 -1.84
N ASN A 105 -7.40 -2.95 -0.86
CA ASN A 105 -7.67 -3.27 0.55
C ASN A 105 -9.03 -2.72 0.99
N PHE A 106 -9.38 -1.50 0.59
CA PHE A 106 -10.67 -0.91 0.87
C PHE A 106 -11.81 -1.74 0.25
N MET A 107 -11.67 -2.14 -1.02
CA MET A 107 -12.68 -2.96 -1.71
C MET A 107 -12.92 -4.31 -1.03
N LEU A 108 -11.94 -4.82 -0.27
CA LEU A 108 -12.05 -6.02 0.55
C LEU A 108 -12.62 -5.76 1.96
N GLY A 109 -13.23 -4.60 2.21
CA GLY A 109 -13.89 -4.27 3.48
C GLY A 109 -12.94 -3.74 4.57
N THR A 110 -11.72 -3.35 4.20
CA THR A 110 -10.72 -2.85 5.16
C THR A 110 -10.88 -1.35 5.41
N SER A 111 -11.12 -0.96 6.66
CA SER A 111 -11.36 0.44 7.04
C SER A 111 -10.13 1.33 6.84
N ALA A 112 -10.35 2.61 6.51
CA ALA A 112 -9.30 3.60 6.19
C ALA A 112 -8.05 3.65 7.11
N PRO A 113 -8.16 3.45 8.45
CA PRO A 113 -6.99 3.45 9.34
C PRO A 113 -6.00 2.31 9.04
N GLU A 114 -6.49 1.13 8.67
CA GLU A 114 -5.66 -0.04 8.32
C GLU A 114 -5.00 0.10 6.95
N LEU A 115 -5.53 1.00 6.09
CA LEU A 115 -5.09 1.15 4.72
C LEU A 115 -3.71 1.78 4.59
N SER A 116 -3.13 2.35 5.66
CA SER A 116 -1.87 3.12 5.65
C SER A 116 -0.63 2.42 5.05
N ARG A 117 -0.71 1.15 4.63
CA ARG A 117 0.30 0.45 3.84
C ARG A 117 -0.37 -0.55 2.89
N PRO A 118 0.15 -0.78 1.67
CA PRO A 118 -0.20 -1.95 0.86
C PRO A 118 -0.21 -3.20 1.73
N ARG A 119 -1.24 -4.06 1.63
CA ARG A 119 -1.16 -5.39 2.25
C ARG A 119 -0.16 -6.18 1.42
N LEU A 120 1.05 -6.30 1.95
CA LEU A 120 2.07 -7.20 1.46
C LEU A 120 1.49 -8.61 1.58
N ALA A 121 1.37 -9.34 0.48
CA ALA A 121 0.64 -10.59 0.43
C ALA A 121 1.52 -11.75 0.94
N ALA A 122 1.74 -11.81 2.25
CA ALA A 122 2.48 -12.86 2.93
C ALA A 122 1.88 -14.26 2.69
N TYR A 123 2.61 -15.31 3.06
CA TYR A 123 2.04 -16.65 3.18
C TYR A 123 0.93 -16.64 4.26
N PRO A 124 -0.14 -17.42 4.11
CA PRO A 124 -1.19 -17.49 5.14
C PRO A 124 -0.64 -17.85 6.54
N ASP A 125 0.30 -18.79 6.59
CA ASP A 125 0.95 -19.22 7.84
C ASP A 125 1.80 -18.11 8.44
N ASP A 126 2.57 -17.40 7.61
CA ASP A 126 3.37 -16.26 8.02
C ASP A 126 2.50 -15.10 8.51
N GLU A 127 1.38 -14.84 7.84
CA GLU A 127 0.44 -13.79 8.26
C GLU A 127 -0.11 -14.10 9.66
N THR A 128 -0.51 -15.36 9.89
CA THR A 128 -1.00 -15.82 11.19
C THR A 128 0.07 -15.71 12.26
N LEU A 129 1.31 -16.14 11.96
CA LEU A 129 2.47 -16.04 12.85
C LEU A 129 2.79 -14.58 13.20
N ILE A 130 2.84 -13.70 12.20
CA ILE A 130 3.11 -12.28 12.37
C ILE A 130 2.03 -11.61 13.21
N GLN A 131 0.76 -11.93 12.99
CA GLN A 131 -0.35 -11.37 13.78
C GLN A 131 -0.26 -11.77 15.25
N LYS A 132 0.02 -13.05 15.54
CA LYS A 132 0.22 -13.54 16.91
C LYS A 132 1.41 -12.83 17.58
N ALA A 133 2.55 -12.72 16.89
CA ALA A 133 3.73 -12.02 17.40
C ALA A 133 3.46 -10.53 17.67
N VAL A 134 2.71 -9.85 16.78
CA VAL A 134 2.32 -8.44 16.97
C VAL A 134 1.42 -8.27 18.19
N ALA A 135 0.45 -9.16 18.39
CA ALA A 135 -0.45 -9.10 19.53
C ALA A 135 0.33 -9.30 20.85
N ALA A 136 1.20 -10.31 20.90
CA ALA A 136 2.06 -10.59 22.06
C ALA A 136 2.96 -9.39 22.39
N ALA A 137 3.70 -8.86 21.40
CA ALA A 137 4.61 -7.75 21.62
C ALA A 137 3.89 -6.46 22.07
N LYS A 138 2.65 -6.23 21.61
CA LYS A 138 1.83 -5.11 22.09
C LYS A 138 1.38 -5.30 23.53
N ALA A 139 1.01 -6.52 23.91
CA ALA A 139 0.67 -6.84 25.30
C ALA A 139 1.88 -6.62 26.22
N ASP A 140 3.06 -7.05 25.80
CA ASP A 140 4.31 -6.87 26.56
C ASP A 140 4.68 -5.39 26.76
N ILE A 141 4.44 -4.55 25.75
CA ILE A 141 4.58 -3.08 25.90
C ILE A 141 3.64 -2.55 26.98
N VAL A 142 2.38 -2.98 26.99
CA VAL A 142 1.39 -2.57 28.00
C VAL A 142 1.79 -3.07 29.40
N ASN A 143 2.35 -4.27 29.48
CA ASN A 143 2.83 -4.89 30.72
C ASN A 143 4.18 -4.33 31.20
N GLY A 144 4.76 -3.34 30.51
CA GLY A 144 6.04 -2.73 30.88
C GLY A 144 7.27 -3.62 30.62
N THR A 145 7.13 -4.69 29.83
CA THR A 145 8.18 -5.66 29.49
C THR A 145 8.45 -5.73 27.98
N PRO A 146 8.71 -4.58 27.31
CA PRO A 146 8.86 -4.56 25.86
C PRO A 146 10.08 -5.37 25.40
N TRP A 147 9.97 -5.99 24.23
CA TRP A 147 11.11 -6.64 23.57
C TRP A 147 12.21 -5.62 23.28
N GLN A 148 13.46 -6.08 23.27
CA GLN A 148 14.62 -5.22 23.05
C GLN A 148 14.50 -4.46 21.71
N GLY A 149 14.56 -3.13 21.78
CA GLY A 149 14.43 -2.26 20.59
C GLY A 149 12.98 -2.00 20.13
N PHE A 150 11.98 -2.52 20.82
CA PHE A 150 10.56 -2.40 20.45
C PHE A 150 9.72 -1.79 21.56
N ARG A 151 9.91 -0.49 21.81
CA ARG A 151 9.29 0.21 22.95
C ARG A 151 7.89 0.73 22.65
N THR A 152 7.51 0.84 21.37
CA THR A 152 6.25 1.47 20.98
C THR A 152 5.48 0.60 19.95
N PRO A 153 4.13 0.64 19.94
CA PRO A 153 3.34 -0.06 18.93
C PRO A 153 3.71 0.29 17.47
N PRO A 154 4.10 1.54 17.13
CA PRO A 154 4.67 1.86 15.83
C PRO A 154 5.92 1.06 15.42
N ASP A 155 6.81 0.73 16.37
CA ASP A 155 8.02 -0.05 16.09
C ASP A 155 7.66 -1.49 15.70
N ILE A 156 6.73 -2.10 16.44
CA ILE A 156 6.15 -3.41 16.15
C ILE A 156 5.52 -3.43 14.76
N ASN A 157 4.67 -2.45 14.47
CA ASN A 157 4.01 -2.36 13.16
C ASN A 157 5.02 -2.17 12.01
N ARG A 158 6.15 -1.50 12.24
CA ARG A 158 7.22 -1.34 11.24
C ARG A 158 7.90 -2.68 10.94
N VAL A 159 8.19 -3.49 11.95
CA VAL A 159 8.76 -4.83 11.74
C VAL A 159 7.76 -5.78 11.11
N ALA A 160 6.51 -5.79 11.57
CA ALA A 160 5.47 -6.62 10.99
C ALA A 160 5.27 -6.36 9.49
N SER A 161 5.33 -5.09 9.05
CA SER A 161 5.31 -4.78 7.62
C SER A 161 6.55 -5.30 6.89
N ARG A 162 7.74 -5.24 7.48
CA ARG A 162 8.95 -5.80 6.85
C ARG A 162 8.88 -7.31 6.71
N LEU A 163 8.37 -8.00 7.73
CA LEU A 163 8.18 -9.46 7.72
C LEU A 163 7.18 -9.87 6.63
N ARG A 164 6.05 -9.17 6.49
CA ARG A 164 5.10 -9.46 5.40
C ARG A 164 5.72 -9.25 4.01
N GLY A 165 6.53 -8.20 3.85
CA GLY A 165 7.22 -7.95 2.59
C GLY A 165 8.34 -8.95 2.28
N PHE A 166 8.97 -9.51 3.32
CA PHE A 166 9.91 -10.62 3.15
C PHE A 166 9.18 -11.92 2.80
N SER A 167 8.07 -12.23 3.46
CA SER A 167 7.22 -13.38 3.15
C SER A 167 6.68 -13.33 1.71
N GLU A 168 6.21 -12.17 1.27
CA GLU A 168 5.82 -11.95 -0.13
C GLU A 168 6.99 -12.14 -1.11
N TRP A 169 8.19 -11.70 -0.75
CA TRP A 169 9.39 -11.96 -1.55
C TRP A 169 9.72 -13.46 -1.62
N LEU A 170 9.62 -14.20 -0.51
CA LEU A 170 9.79 -15.66 -0.50
C LEU A 170 8.78 -16.34 -1.44
N LYS A 171 7.51 -15.92 -1.42
CA LYS A 171 6.48 -16.41 -2.36
C LYS A 171 6.87 -16.21 -3.82
N THR A 172 7.29 -15.00 -4.18
CA THR A 172 7.64 -14.67 -5.57
C THR A 172 8.91 -15.41 -6.05
N HIS A 173 9.74 -15.89 -5.13
CA HIS A 173 10.97 -16.63 -5.42
C HIS A 173 10.82 -18.14 -5.16
N ALA A 174 9.60 -18.65 -5.03
CA ALA A 174 9.30 -20.06 -4.77
C ALA A 174 10.03 -20.67 -3.57
N LYS A 175 10.25 -19.87 -2.52
CA LYS A 175 10.89 -20.27 -1.27
C LYS A 175 9.85 -20.51 -0.18
N SER A 176 10.11 -21.46 0.71
CA SER A 176 9.16 -21.82 1.77
C SER A 176 8.95 -20.67 2.76
N ALA A 177 7.77 -20.67 3.39
CA ALA A 177 7.31 -19.68 4.36
C ALA A 177 8.25 -19.56 5.59
N ILE A 178 8.23 -18.39 6.23
CA ILE A 178 9.00 -18.11 7.45
C ILE A 178 8.60 -19.08 8.56
N ALA A 179 7.30 -19.35 8.72
CA ALA A 179 6.74 -20.17 9.78
C ALA A 179 7.30 -21.60 9.80
N GLY A 180 7.61 -22.18 8.62
CA GLY A 180 8.19 -23.52 8.51
C GLY A 180 9.72 -23.56 8.64
N ARG A 181 10.38 -22.40 8.81
CA ARG A 181 11.84 -22.25 8.70
C ARG A 181 12.46 -21.43 9.83
N LEU A 182 11.76 -21.26 10.95
CA LEU A 182 12.26 -20.44 12.07
C LEU A 182 13.59 -20.95 12.63
N ASP A 183 13.81 -22.27 12.60
CA ASP A 183 15.05 -22.91 13.05
C ASP A 183 16.01 -23.28 11.91
N ASP A 184 15.64 -22.95 10.66
CA ASP A 184 16.42 -23.29 9.47
C ASP A 184 17.39 -22.15 9.12
N PRO A 185 18.72 -22.41 9.11
CA PRO A 185 19.71 -21.38 8.82
C PRO A 185 19.58 -20.76 7.42
N SER A 186 18.99 -21.48 6.46
CA SER A 186 18.76 -20.95 5.11
C SER A 186 17.79 -19.77 5.09
N LEU A 187 16.95 -19.60 6.12
CA LEU A 187 16.07 -18.44 6.25
C LEU A 187 16.87 -17.13 6.39
N GLN A 188 18.02 -17.21 7.06
CA GLN A 188 18.92 -16.07 7.24
C GLN A 188 19.59 -15.67 5.92
N GLU A 189 20.01 -16.64 5.10
CA GLU A 189 20.59 -16.38 3.78
C GLU A 189 19.58 -15.71 2.84
N ASP A 190 18.33 -16.16 2.88
CA ASP A 190 17.23 -15.57 2.13
C ASP A 190 16.94 -14.14 2.58
N ARG A 191 16.98 -13.88 3.90
CA ARG A 191 16.84 -12.53 4.45
C ARG A 191 17.93 -11.60 3.92
N GLU A 192 19.18 -12.04 3.90
CA GLU A 192 20.27 -11.21 3.38
C GLU A 192 20.09 -10.90 1.89
N THR A 193 19.69 -11.90 1.11
CA THR A 193 19.40 -11.75 -0.31
C THR A 193 18.28 -10.74 -0.54
N TYR A 194 17.19 -10.84 0.22
CA TYR A 194 16.08 -9.88 0.20
C TYR A 194 16.54 -8.45 0.51
N LEU A 195 17.39 -8.28 1.52
CA LEU A 195 17.91 -6.96 1.90
C LEU A 195 18.78 -6.36 0.78
N ARG A 196 19.66 -7.14 0.16
CA ARG A 196 20.48 -6.68 -0.98
C ARG A 196 19.61 -6.22 -2.15
N VAL A 197 18.63 -7.04 -2.55
CA VAL A 197 17.69 -6.67 -3.64
C VAL A 197 16.96 -5.37 -3.31
N LYS A 198 16.52 -5.20 -2.06
CA LYS A 198 15.81 -4.01 -1.61
C LYS A 198 16.70 -2.76 -1.60
N ASP A 199 17.94 -2.88 -1.18
CA ASP A 199 18.88 -1.76 -1.16
C ASP A 199 19.28 -1.34 -2.58
N SER A 200 19.50 -2.30 -3.50
CA SER A 200 19.70 -2.01 -4.93
C SER A 200 18.49 -1.30 -5.54
N SER A 201 17.27 -1.72 -5.22
CA SER A 201 16.04 -1.05 -5.71
C SER A 201 15.89 0.39 -5.19
N ARG A 202 16.39 0.68 -3.99
CA ARG A 202 16.38 2.03 -3.41
C ARG A 202 17.46 2.94 -3.99
N ALA A 203 18.62 2.39 -4.35
CA ALA A 203 19.72 3.14 -4.96
C ALA A 203 19.41 3.55 -6.42
N ALA A 204 18.56 2.81 -7.10
CA ALA A 204 18.16 3.06 -8.49
C ALA A 204 16.98 4.06 -8.67
N THR A 205 16.47 4.67 -7.59
CA THR A 205 15.24 5.51 -7.59
C THR A 205 15.48 6.97 -7.21
#